data_AF-A0A1R0GY05-F1
#
_entry.id   AF-A0A1R0GY05-F1
#
_cell.length_a   1.000
_cell.length_b   1.000
_cell.length_c   1.000
_cell.angle_alpha   90.00
_cell.angle_beta   90.00
_cell.angle_gamma   90.00
#
_symmetry.space_group_name_H-M   'P 1'
#
loop_
_entity.id
_entity.type
_entity.pdbx_description
1 polymer ?
#
loop_
_entity_poly.entity_id
_entity_poly.type
_entity_poly.pdbx_seq_one_letter_code
_entity_poly.pdbx_strand_id
1 'polypeptide(L)'
;MLRQIGRVFTRSYAAKASVQVTRSPKPGANVGHVDPRHEIMRKFLFEKEQKKLEGMTDADLERHETIETAYKMFRSEKSREMREARLAKFKAMEDAFKELELTDMRLLEDATRKSPNPLFPLQMRVPTDTPPKVIWNYTALSKQ
;
A
#
# COMPACT_ATOMS: atom_id res chain seq x y z
N MET A 1 -11.98 -22.80 -41.24
CA MET A 1 -11.74 -22.80 -39.78
C MET A 1 -11.58 -21.34 -39.32
N LEU A 2 -12.62 -20.73 -38.76
CA LEU A 2 -12.57 -19.33 -38.30
C LEU A 2 -11.87 -19.25 -36.93
N ARG A 3 -10.81 -18.44 -36.83
CA ARG A 3 -10.13 -18.12 -35.58
C ARG A 3 -11.03 -17.24 -34.72
N GLN A 4 -11.35 -17.75 -33.54
CA GLN A 4 -12.10 -17.05 -32.50
C GLN A 4 -11.17 -15.98 -31.90
N ILE A 5 -11.43 -14.72 -32.22
CA ILE A 5 -10.70 -13.56 -31.68
C ILE A 5 -11.05 -13.46 -30.20
N GLY A 6 -10.02 -13.49 -29.34
CA GLY A 6 -10.15 -13.44 -27.89
C GLY A 6 -10.93 -12.21 -27.42
N ARG A 7 -11.88 -12.44 -26.50
CA ARG A 7 -12.59 -11.37 -25.81
C ARG A 7 -11.58 -10.53 -25.03
N VAL A 8 -11.41 -9.28 -25.42
CA VAL A 8 -10.72 -8.26 -24.63
C VAL A 8 -11.55 -8.05 -23.36
N PHE A 9 -11.04 -8.52 -22.22
CA PHE A 9 -11.70 -8.31 -20.93
C PHE A 9 -11.48 -6.85 -20.53
N THR A 10 -12.42 -5.97 -20.85
CA THR A 10 -12.39 -4.58 -20.37
C THR A 10 -12.61 -4.61 -18.87
N ARG A 11 -11.55 -4.33 -18.12
CA ARG A 11 -11.61 -4.15 -16.66
C ARG A 11 -12.40 -2.86 -16.40
N SER A 12 -13.71 -2.96 -16.28
CA SER A 12 -14.54 -1.84 -15.86
C SER A 12 -14.28 -1.59 -14.38
N TYR A 13 -13.43 -0.61 -14.08
CA TYR A 13 -13.46 -0.01 -12.77
C TYR A 13 -14.84 0.64 -12.64
N ALA A 14 -15.69 0.09 -11.76
CA ALA A 14 -16.86 0.79 -11.28
C ALA A 14 -16.38 2.00 -10.48
N ALA A 15 -15.98 3.06 -11.19
CA ALA A 15 -15.94 4.39 -10.63
C ALA A 15 -17.39 4.68 -10.27
N LYS A 16 -17.72 4.55 -8.97
CA LYS A 16 -18.96 5.13 -8.44
C LYS A 16 -18.99 6.54 -8.99
N ALA A 17 -20.01 6.86 -9.78
CA ALA A 17 -20.16 8.14 -10.43
C ALA A 17 -19.84 9.22 -9.39
N SER A 18 -18.70 9.89 -9.53
CA SER A 18 -18.45 11.09 -8.76
C SER A 18 -19.59 12.00 -9.14
N VAL A 19 -20.47 12.31 -8.20
CA VAL A 19 -21.44 13.39 -8.37
C VAL A 19 -20.61 14.55 -8.92
N GLN A 20 -20.88 14.93 -10.18
CA GLN A 20 -20.30 16.12 -10.76
C GLN A 20 -20.87 17.26 -9.95
N VAL A 21 -20.20 17.60 -8.85
CA VAL A 21 -20.47 18.83 -8.12
C VAL A 21 -20.01 19.91 -9.08
N THR A 22 -20.93 20.38 -9.92
CA THR A 22 -20.80 21.64 -10.63
C THR A 22 -20.75 22.72 -9.55
N ARG A 23 -19.57 22.95 -9.01
CA ARG A 23 -19.31 24.12 -8.19
C ARG A 23 -19.37 25.31 -9.13
N SER A 24 -20.55 25.88 -9.31
CA SER A 24 -20.70 27.22 -9.84
C SER A 24 -19.71 28.11 -9.09
N PRO A 25 -18.90 28.94 -9.76
CA PRO A 25 -18.03 29.87 -9.06
C PRO A 25 -18.92 30.72 -8.15
N LYS A 26 -18.78 30.58 -6.84
CA LYS A 26 -19.39 31.55 -5.92
C LYS A 26 -18.76 32.90 -6.29
N PRO A 27 -19.54 33.95 -6.60
CA PRO A 27 -19.00 35.28 -6.80
C PRO A 27 -18.56 35.79 -5.43
N GLY A 28 -17.38 35.34 -5.00
CA GLY A 28 -16.75 35.72 -3.76
C GLY A 28 -15.90 36.95 -4.00
N ALA A 29 -16.33 38.06 -3.44
CA ALA A 29 -15.52 39.26 -3.29
C ALA A 29 -14.21 38.92 -2.56
N ASN A 30 -13.11 38.87 -3.30
CA ASN A 30 -11.76 38.99 -2.78
C ASN A 30 -10.86 39.49 -3.93
N VAL A 31 -11.05 40.77 -4.24
CA VAL A 31 -10.10 41.61 -5.00
C VAL A 31 -8.93 42.03 -4.09
N GLY A 32 -8.51 41.12 -3.20
CA GLY A 32 -7.32 41.27 -2.37
C GLY A 32 -6.12 40.71 -3.12
N HIS A 33 -4.93 41.25 -2.85
CA HIS A 33 -3.65 40.80 -3.35
C HIS A 33 -3.56 39.26 -3.35
N VAL A 34 -3.70 38.65 -4.53
CA VAL A 34 -3.55 37.22 -4.70
C VAL A 34 -2.08 36.91 -4.47
N ASP A 35 -1.79 36.12 -3.44
CA ASP A 35 -0.42 35.73 -3.12
C ASP A 35 0.25 35.17 -4.38
N PRO A 36 1.39 35.72 -4.83
CA PRO A 36 2.10 35.23 -6.01
C PRO A 36 2.39 33.71 -5.94
N ARG A 37 2.52 33.14 -4.74
CA ARG A 37 2.66 31.70 -4.52
C ARG A 37 1.44 30.92 -5.00
N HIS A 38 0.23 31.45 -4.80
CA HIS A 38 -1.00 30.80 -5.25
C HIS A 38 -1.08 30.75 -6.78
N GLU A 39 -0.61 31.79 -7.46
CA GLU A 39 -0.56 31.82 -8.92
C GLU A 39 0.48 30.87 -9.49
N ILE A 40 1.66 30.82 -8.87
CA ILE A 40 2.71 29.86 -9.21
C ILE A 40 2.19 28.43 -9.04
N MET A 41 1.54 28.11 -7.92
CA MET A 41 0.95 26.79 -7.69
C MET A 41 -0.11 26.45 -8.74
N ARG A 42 -1.00 27.39 -9.07
CA ARG A 42 -2.02 27.19 -10.11
C ARG A 42 -1.38 26.90 -11.46
N LYS A 43 -0.35 27.67 -11.83
CA LYS A 43 0.39 27.50 -13.08
C LYS A 43 1.07 26.14 -13.17
N PHE A 44 1.74 25.70 -12.10
CA PHE A 44 2.40 24.39 -12.09
C PHE A 44 1.41 23.21 -12.13
N LEU A 45 0.29 23.31 -11.41
CA LEU A 45 -0.67 22.21 -11.30
C LEU A 45 -1.56 22.07 -12.55
N PHE A 46 -1.95 23.19 -13.16
CA PHE A 46 -3.01 23.21 -14.17
C PHE A 46 -2.60 23.74 -15.54
N GLU A 47 -1.66 24.68 -15.61
CA GLU A 47 -1.26 25.29 -16.90
C GLU A 47 -0.16 24.51 -17.61
N LYS A 48 0.63 23.71 -16.88
CA LYS A 48 1.63 22.84 -17.50
C LYS A 48 0.96 21.68 -18.21
N GLU A 49 0.96 21.72 -19.55
CA GLU A 49 0.43 20.63 -20.37
C GLU A 49 1.10 19.30 -20.02
N GLN A 50 0.29 18.25 -19.95
CA GLN A 50 0.80 16.90 -19.74
C GLN A 50 1.66 16.50 -20.94
N LYS A 51 2.87 15.98 -20.68
CA LYS A 51 3.75 15.50 -21.74
C LYS A 51 3.04 14.39 -22.51
N LYS A 52 2.83 14.59 -23.81
CA LYS A 52 2.34 13.55 -24.71
C LYS A 52 3.41 12.45 -24.78
N LEU A 53 3.03 11.22 -24.51
CA LEU A 53 3.91 10.07 -24.65
C LEU A 53 4.10 9.77 -26.13
N GLU A 54 5.34 9.50 -26.54
CA GLU A 54 5.63 8.98 -27.87
C GLU A 54 5.05 7.57 -28.01
N GLY A 55 4.63 7.21 -29.22
CA GLY A 55 4.16 5.85 -29.50
C GLY A 55 5.30 4.85 -29.36
N MET A 56 5.06 3.74 -28.67
CA MET A 56 5.99 2.61 -28.63
C MET A 56 5.96 1.87 -29.96
N THR A 57 7.11 1.34 -30.40
CA THR A 57 7.11 0.39 -31.53
C THR A 57 6.42 -0.91 -31.11
N ASP A 58 5.92 -1.70 -32.07
CA ASP A 58 5.24 -2.98 -31.76
C ASP A 58 6.14 -3.92 -30.94
N ALA A 59 7.43 -3.98 -31.28
CA ALA A 59 8.41 -4.76 -30.54
C ALA A 59 8.63 -4.24 -29.11
N ASP A 60 8.54 -2.93 -28.87
CA ASP A 60 8.63 -2.36 -27.52
C ASP A 60 7.38 -2.66 -26.71
N LEU A 61 6.21 -2.66 -27.36
CA LEU A 61 4.94 -3.00 -26.74
C LEU A 61 4.92 -4.45 -26.26
N GLU A 62 5.38 -5.39 -27.09
CA GLU A 62 5.51 -6.81 -26.70
C GLU A 62 6.45 -6.99 -25.49
N ARG A 63 7.58 -6.28 -25.47
CA ARG A 63 8.52 -6.32 -24.32
C ARG A 63 7.88 -5.74 -23.06
N HIS A 64 7.15 -4.62 -23.19
CA HIS A 64 6.42 -4.02 -22.09
C HIS A 64 5.38 -5.00 -21.51
N GLU A 65 4.56 -5.62 -22.36
CA GLU A 65 3.54 -6.59 -21.93
C GLU A 65 4.16 -7.82 -21.24
N THR A 66 5.29 -8.28 -21.74
CA THR A 66 6.03 -9.40 -21.15
C THR A 66 6.54 -9.05 -19.74
N ILE A 67 7.17 -7.88 -19.58
CA ILE A 67 7.66 -7.40 -18.27
C ILE A 67 6.50 -7.25 -17.28
N GLU A 68 5.40 -6.62 -17.72
CA GLU A 68 4.21 -6.44 -16.88
C GLU A 68 3.58 -7.77 -16.45
N THR A 69 3.51 -8.74 -17.36
CA THR A 69 2.98 -10.06 -17.08
C THR A 69 3.87 -10.80 -16.07
N ALA A 70 5.19 -10.80 -16.30
CA ALA A 70 6.15 -11.40 -15.39
C ALA A 70 6.10 -10.76 -13.99
N TYR A 71 5.99 -9.42 -13.92
CA TYR A 71 5.87 -8.71 -12.65
C TYR A 71 4.57 -9.06 -11.90
N LYS A 72 3.44 -9.16 -12.62
CA LYS A 72 2.17 -9.60 -12.02
C LYS A 72 2.26 -11.01 -11.46
N MET A 73 2.90 -11.92 -12.18
CA MET A 73 3.16 -13.29 -11.71
C MET A 73 4.02 -13.27 -10.44
N PHE A 74 5.16 -12.59 -10.46
CA PHE A 74 6.05 -12.44 -9.30
C PHE A 74 5.32 -11.87 -8.06
N ARG A 75 4.52 -10.82 -8.24
CA ARG A 75 3.72 -10.21 -7.17
C ARG A 75 2.67 -11.18 -6.61
N SER A 76 2.03 -11.95 -7.47
CA SER A 76 1.07 -12.98 -7.08
C SER A 76 1.73 -14.06 -6.23
N GLU A 77 2.88 -14.58 -6.67
CA GLU A 77 3.66 -15.59 -5.96
C GLU A 77 4.13 -15.08 -4.59
N LYS A 78 4.70 -13.87 -4.53
CA LYS A 78 5.10 -13.27 -3.25
C LYS A 78 3.93 -13.05 -2.29
N SER A 79 2.77 -12.66 -2.81
CA SER A 79 1.55 -12.54 -2.00
C SER A 79 1.09 -13.90 -1.46
N ARG A 80 1.17 -14.96 -2.28
CA ARG A 80 0.86 -16.34 -1.87
C ARG A 80 1.80 -16.82 -0.78
N GLU A 81 3.12 -16.70 -0.98
CA GLU A 81 4.15 -17.08 0.00
C GLU A 81 3.92 -16.39 1.35
N MET A 82 3.67 -15.07 1.35
CA MET A 82 3.39 -14.32 2.57
C MET A 82 2.09 -14.75 3.25
N ARG A 83 1.07 -15.15 2.48
CA ARG A 83 -0.20 -15.67 3.02
C ARG A 83 0.01 -17.05 3.66
N GLU A 84 0.71 -17.95 2.99
CA GLU A 84 1.02 -19.28 3.51
C GLU A 84 1.85 -19.20 4.79
N ALA A 85 2.88 -18.36 4.83
CA ALA A 85 3.66 -18.11 6.04
C ALA A 85 2.82 -17.54 7.19
N ARG A 86 1.85 -16.67 6.91
CA ARG A 86 0.91 -16.16 7.91
C ARG A 86 -0.02 -17.25 8.44
N LEU A 87 -0.56 -18.08 7.56
CA LEU A 87 -1.44 -19.19 7.93
C LEU A 87 -0.68 -20.22 8.78
N ALA A 88 0.56 -20.53 8.43
CA ALA A 88 1.41 -21.42 9.22
C ALA A 88 1.65 -20.88 10.64
N LYS A 89 1.95 -19.58 10.77
CA LYS A 89 2.10 -18.93 12.09
C LYS A 89 0.81 -18.99 12.92
N PHE A 90 -0.33 -18.78 12.28
CA PHE A 90 -1.62 -18.85 12.96
C PHE A 90 -1.95 -20.27 13.41
N LYS A 91 -1.73 -21.27 12.56
CA LYS A 91 -1.89 -22.68 12.93
C LYS A 91 -1.01 -23.07 14.12
N ALA A 92 0.27 -22.69 14.09
CA ALA A 92 1.18 -22.96 15.20
C ALA A 92 0.71 -22.29 16.50
N MET A 93 0.13 -21.10 16.42
CA MET A 93 -0.47 -20.40 17.57
C MET A 93 -1.70 -21.14 18.10
N GLU A 94 -2.60 -21.61 17.23
CA GLU A 94 -3.77 -22.40 17.63
C GLU A 94 -3.37 -23.71 18.32
N ASP A 95 -2.38 -24.41 17.77
CA ASP A 95 -1.91 -25.67 18.34
C ASP A 95 -1.28 -25.43 19.74
N ALA A 96 -0.47 -24.36 19.90
CA ALA A 96 0.05 -23.97 21.21
C ALA A 96 -1.04 -23.59 22.22
N PHE A 97 -2.11 -22.93 21.78
CA PHE A 97 -3.24 -22.60 22.67
C PHE A 97 -4.03 -23.84 23.11
N LYS A 98 -4.20 -24.84 22.24
CA LYS A 98 -4.81 -26.12 22.62
C LYS A 98 -3.96 -26.86 23.65
N GLU A 99 -2.63 -26.84 23.51
CA GLU A 99 -1.73 -27.41 24.51
C GLU A 99 -1.83 -26.67 25.85
N LEU A 100 -1.98 -25.35 25.81
CA LEU A 100 -2.16 -24.54 27.02
C LEU A 100 -3.49 -24.84 27.74
N GLU A 101 -4.57 -25.02 26.98
CA GLU A 101 -5.89 -25.41 27.50
C GLU A 101 -5.85 -26.75 28.24
N LEU A 102 -5.08 -27.71 27.72
CA LEU A 102 -4.91 -29.03 28.35
C LEU A 102 -4.03 -29.00 29.61
N THR A 103 -3.18 -27.99 29.76
CA THR A 103 -2.18 -27.92 30.84
C THR A 103 -2.60 -27.00 31.97
N ASP A 104 -2.94 -25.74 31.69
CA ASP A 104 -3.38 -24.76 32.70
C ASP A 104 -4.36 -23.72 32.11
N MET A 105 -5.60 -23.79 32.56
CA MET A 105 -6.67 -22.86 32.18
C MET A 105 -6.40 -21.41 32.60
N ARG A 106 -5.69 -21.17 33.71
CA ARG A 106 -5.41 -19.80 34.19
C ARG A 106 -4.45 -19.08 33.25
N LEU A 107 -3.43 -19.78 32.76
CA LEU A 107 -2.49 -19.23 31.78
C LEU A 107 -3.18 -18.95 30.44
N LEU A 108 -4.13 -19.80 30.04
CA LEU A 108 -4.94 -19.56 28.84
C LEU A 108 -5.78 -18.26 28.97
N GLU A 109 -6.44 -18.06 30.12
CA GLU A 109 -7.21 -16.84 30.40
C GLU A 109 -6.33 -15.58 30.38
N ASP A 110 -5.13 -15.66 30.95
CA ASP A 110 -4.18 -14.54 30.96
C ASP A 110 -3.62 -14.26 29.55
N ALA A 111 -3.30 -15.28 28.76
CA ALA A 111 -2.75 -15.14 27.41
C ALA A 111 -3.79 -14.61 26.39
N THR A 112 -5.07 -14.92 26.58
CA THR A 112 -6.17 -14.43 25.73
C THR A 112 -6.64 -13.03 26.13
N ARG A 113 -6.14 -12.49 27.25
CA ARG A 113 -6.45 -11.14 27.70
C ARG A 113 -5.87 -10.11 26.73
N LYS A 114 -6.72 -9.18 26.28
CA LYS A 114 -6.30 -8.08 25.41
C LYS A 114 -5.32 -7.18 26.16
N SER A 115 -4.21 -6.84 25.51
CA SER A 115 -3.24 -5.90 26.05
C SER A 115 -3.89 -4.52 26.27
N PRO A 116 -3.67 -3.85 27.40
CA PRO A 116 -4.22 -2.51 27.65
C PRO A 116 -3.64 -1.45 26.69
N ASN A 117 -2.44 -1.68 26.15
CA ASN A 117 -1.79 -0.82 25.17
C ASN A 117 -1.41 -1.62 23.91
N PRO A 118 -2.27 -1.67 22.88
CA PRO A 118 -2.03 -2.46 21.66
C PRO A 118 -1.11 -1.74 20.66
N LEU A 119 -0.50 -0.60 21.03
CA LEU A 119 0.31 0.18 20.11
C LEU A 119 1.69 -0.46 19.93
N PHE A 120 2.18 -0.41 18.70
CA PHE A 120 3.57 -0.73 18.43
C PHE A 120 4.50 0.27 19.13
N PRO A 121 5.61 -0.18 19.72
CA PRO A 121 6.53 0.71 20.42
C PRO A 121 7.19 1.67 19.43
N LEU A 122 7.30 2.97 19.79
CA LEU A 122 7.91 3.99 18.93
C LEU A 122 9.38 3.72 18.60
N GLN A 123 10.06 2.90 19.41
CA GLN A 123 11.44 2.49 19.14
C GLN A 123 11.56 1.52 17.96
N MET A 124 10.48 0.82 17.58
CA MET A 124 10.46 -0.04 16.41
C MET A 124 10.27 0.81 15.14
N ARG A 125 11.38 1.14 14.49
CA ARG A 125 11.40 1.99 13.30
C ARG A 125 11.17 1.20 12.02
N VAL A 126 10.68 1.91 11.00
CA VAL A 126 10.64 1.39 9.62
C VAL A 126 12.08 1.23 9.12
N PRO A 127 12.43 0.09 8.48
CA PRO A 127 13.76 -0.11 7.90
C PRO A 127 14.13 0.99 6.90
N THR A 128 15.38 1.44 6.95
CA THR A 128 15.97 2.41 6.02
C THR A 128 16.88 1.70 5.02
N ASP A 129 17.06 2.26 3.82
CA ASP A 129 17.91 1.66 2.79
C ASP A 129 19.37 1.54 3.21
N THR A 130 19.88 2.54 3.94
CA THR A 130 21.23 2.51 4.53
C THR A 130 21.12 2.54 6.06
N PRO A 131 22.01 1.80 6.77
CA PRO A 131 21.98 1.78 8.21
C PRO A 131 22.45 3.12 8.80
N PRO A 132 21.94 3.52 9.98
CA PRO A 132 22.42 4.70 10.68
C PRO A 132 23.84 4.49 11.22
N LYS A 133 24.52 5.59 11.57
CA LYS A 133 25.87 5.57 12.17
C LYS A 133 25.97 4.69 13.42
N VAL A 134 24.92 4.71 14.26
CA VAL A 134 24.78 3.81 15.40
C VAL A 134 23.63 2.85 15.09
N ILE A 135 23.97 1.61 14.73
CA ILE A 135 23.01 0.59 14.28
C ILE A 135 22.15 0.12 15.45
N TRP A 136 22.78 -0.12 16.60
CA TRP A 136 22.12 -0.65 17.78
C TRP A 136 22.54 0.11 19.04
N ASN A 137 21.56 0.45 19.87
CA ASN A 137 21.81 1.12 21.15
C ASN A 137 21.83 0.10 22.29
N TYR A 138 23.01 -0.39 22.65
CA TYR A 138 23.21 -1.34 23.75
C TYR A 138 22.85 -0.77 25.13
N THR A 139 22.84 0.56 25.30
CA THR A 139 22.58 1.21 26.61
C THR A 139 21.09 1.39 26.91
N ALA A 140 20.22 1.26 25.91
CA ALA A 140 18.78 1.51 26.08
C ALA A 140 18.11 0.55 27.08
N LEU A 141 18.66 -0.67 27.24
CA LEU A 141 18.17 -1.69 28.16
C LEU A 141 18.64 -1.49 29.61
N SER A 142 19.67 -0.67 29.86
CA SER A 142 20.27 -0.54 31.19
C SER A 142 19.66 0.55 32.06
N LYS A 143 18.70 1.33 31.54
CA LYS A 143 18.12 2.51 32.20
C LYS A 143 16.60 2.43 32.38
N GLN A 144 16.00 1.26 32.17
CA GLN A 144 14.60 0.99 32.49
C GLN A 144 14.45 0.43 33.89
#